data_AF-A0A2V9ZG35-F1
#
_entry.id   AF-A0A2V9ZG35-F1
#
_cell.length_a   1.000
_cell.length_b   1.000
_cell.length_c   1.000
_cell.angle_alpha   90.00
_cell.angle_beta   90.00
_cell.angle_gamma   90.00
#
_symmetry.space_group_name_H-M   'P 1'
#
loop_
_entity.id
_entity.type
_entity.pdbx_description
1 polymer ?
#
loop_
_entity_poly.entity_id
_entity_poly.type
_entity_poly.pdbx_seq_one_letter_code
_entity_poly.pdbx_strand_id
1 'polypeptide(L)'
;MLLLFSWGTIVAAKSVQLGQVWRSDLDGQNYLITKVYNEVFTQYAMLRPAEKNAPDADTVRVRVVKTTAGATLPGYTFTQDGAF
;
A
#
# COMPACT_ATOMS: atom_id res chain seq x y z
N MET A 1 26.76 22.03 3.87
CA MET A 1 26.00 21.41 2.77
C MET A 1 25.12 20.33 3.39
N LEU A 2 23.85 20.66 3.67
CA LEU A 2 22.91 19.73 4.32
C LEU A 2 22.33 18.77 3.28
N LEU A 3 22.47 17.47 3.52
CA LEU A 3 21.78 16.43 2.77
C LEU A 3 20.30 16.45 3.19
N LEU A 4 19.45 16.97 2.30
CA LEU A 4 18.00 16.85 2.40
C LEU A 4 17.62 15.40 2.11
N PHE A 5 17.59 14.56 3.14
CA PHE A 5 16.79 13.33 3.11
C PHE A 5 15.33 13.78 2.93
N SER A 6 14.81 13.65 1.71
CA SER A 6 13.39 13.86 1.43
C SER A 6 12.60 12.85 2.27
N TRP A 7 12.02 13.32 3.37
CA TRP A 7 10.91 12.63 4.00
C TRP A 7 9.76 12.71 3.02
N GLY A 8 9.55 11.66 2.24
CA GLY A 8 8.30 11.51 1.52
C GLY A 8 7.17 11.57 2.54
N THR A 9 6.30 12.57 2.42
CA THR A 9 5.06 12.63 3.18
C THR A 9 4.35 11.30 2.99
N ILE A 10 4.14 10.56 4.08
CA ILE A 10 3.37 9.31 4.05
C ILE A 10 1.94 9.72 3.70
N VAL A 11 1.59 9.67 2.41
CA VAL A 11 0.23 9.96 1.96
C VAL A 11 -0.63 8.78 2.41
N ALA A 12 -1.47 9.03 3.40
CA ALA A 12 -2.49 8.09 3.80
C ALA A 12 -3.62 8.12 2.76
N ALA A 13 -4.01 6.95 2.26
CA ALA A 13 -5.18 6.87 1.40
C ALA A 13 -6.44 7.05 2.24
N LYS A 14 -7.45 7.76 1.73
CA LYS A 14 -8.78 7.87 2.39
C LYS A 14 -9.35 6.50 2.78
N SER A 15 -9.09 5.49 1.95
CA SER A 15 -9.33 4.08 2.25
C SER A 15 -8.42 3.18 1.40
N VAL A 16 -8.19 1.95 1.86
CA VAL A 16 -7.49 0.90 1.11
C VAL A 16 -8.48 0.16 0.22
N GLN A 17 -8.24 0.13 -1.09
CA GLN A 17 -9.15 -0.39 -2.11
C GLN A 17 -8.43 -1.25 -3.17
N LEU A 18 -9.22 -2.11 -3.83
CA LEU A 18 -8.80 -2.89 -4.99
C LEU A 18 -8.27 -1.98 -6.10
N GLY A 19 -7.22 -2.42 -6.80
CA GLY A 19 -6.64 -1.70 -7.93
C GLY A 19 -5.67 -0.58 -7.55
N GLN A 20 -5.58 -0.22 -6.26
CA GLN A 20 -4.58 0.72 -5.79
C GLN A 20 -3.17 0.13 -5.90
N VAL A 21 -2.20 1.01 -6.21
CA VAL A 21 -0.78 0.66 -6.26
C VAL A 21 -0.06 1.30 -5.07
N TRP A 22 0.75 0.49 -4.42
CA TRP A 22 1.54 0.86 -3.26
C TRP A 22 2.99 0.44 -3.51
N ARG A 23 3.93 1.35 -3.27
CA ARG A 23 5.36 1.07 -3.39
C ARG A 23 5.86 0.53 -2.07
N SER A 24 6.54 -0.61 -2.10
CA SER A 24 7.24 -1.16 -0.94
C SER A 24 8.44 -0.28 -0.57
N ASP A 25 8.55 0.04 0.71
CA ASP A 25 9.65 0.87 1.23
C ASP A 25 10.96 0.06 1.37
N LEU A 26 10.88 -1.28 1.27
CA LEU A 26 12.03 -2.20 1.38
C LEU A 26 12.82 -2.30 0.07
N ASP A 27 12.12 -2.50 -1.03
CA ASP A 27 12.70 -2.82 -2.36
C ASP A 27 12.36 -1.79 -3.44
N GLY A 28 11.49 -0.81 -3.13
CA GLY A 28 11.02 0.19 -4.09
C GLY A 28 10.07 -0.36 -5.15
N GLN A 29 9.69 -1.64 -5.07
CA GLN A 29 8.82 -2.28 -6.06
C GLN A 29 7.35 -1.88 -5.84
N ASN A 30 6.61 -1.79 -6.94
CA ASN A 30 5.17 -1.51 -6.91
C ASN A 30 4.36 -2.79 -6.72
N TYR A 31 3.38 -2.71 -5.84
CA TYR A 31 2.45 -3.78 -5.54
C TYR A 31 1.01 -3.32 -5.76
N LEU A 32 0.24 -4.15 -6.44
CA LEU A 32 -1.18 -3.95 -6.72
C LEU A 32 -2.03 -4.61 -5.62
N ILE A 33 -3.02 -3.89 -5.09
CA ILE A 33 -4.04 -4.48 -4.23
C ILE A 33 -5.01 -5.29 -5.08
N THR A 34 -5.02 -6.60 -4.87
CA THR A 34 -5.86 -7.55 -5.61
C THR A 34 -7.07 -8.02 -4.81
N LYS A 35 -7.01 -7.98 -3.48
CA LYS A 35 -8.13 -8.29 -2.57
C LYS A 35 -8.05 -7.44 -1.32
N VAL A 36 -9.21 -7.16 -0.72
CA VAL A 36 -9.33 -6.55 0.61
C VAL A 36 -10.29 -7.41 1.43
N TYR A 37 -9.82 -7.91 2.57
CA TYR A 37 -10.61 -8.71 3.50
C TYR A 37 -10.92 -7.91 4.75
N ASN A 38 -12.19 -7.85 5.13
CA ASN A 38 -12.62 -7.29 6.41
C ASN A 38 -12.97 -8.45 7.34
N GLU A 39 -12.23 -8.56 8.43
CA GLU A 39 -12.55 -9.41 9.57
C GLU A 39 -13.14 -8.52 10.68
N VAL A 40 -13.62 -9.15 11.75
CA VAL A 40 -14.41 -8.49 12.82
C VAL A 40 -13.73 -7.21 13.37
N PHE A 41 -12.40 -7.22 13.54
CA PHE A 41 -11.65 -6.08 14.09
C PHE A 41 -10.43 -5.68 13.26
N THR A 42 -10.24 -6.28 12.09
CA THR A 42 -9.04 -6.05 11.31
C THR A 42 -9.36 -6.12 9.82
N GLN A 43 -8.60 -5.37 9.05
CA GLN A 43 -8.71 -5.36 7.60
C GLN A 43 -7.34 -5.75 7.03
N TYR A 44 -7.35 -6.53 5.96
CA TYR A 44 -6.14 -6.95 5.27
C TYR A 44 -6.22 -6.61 3.79
N ALA A 45 -5.10 -6.22 3.21
CA ALA A 45 -4.91 -6.12 1.78
C ALA A 45 -4.06 -7.31 1.30
N MET A 46 -4.41 -7.86 0.14
CA MET A 46 -3.59 -8.83 -0.59
C MET A 46 -2.88 -8.12 -1.72
N LEU A 47 -1.56 -8.10 -1.66
CA LEU A 47 -0.68 -7.40 -2.59
C LEU A 47 -0.07 -8.40 -3.55
N ARG A 48 -0.01 -8.04 -4.84
CA ARG A 48 0.72 -8.76 -5.87
C ARG A 48 1.74 -7.82 -6.50
N PRO A 49 3.00 -8.24 -6.77
CA PRO A 49 3.93 -7.43 -7.56
C PRO A 49 3.28 -6.98 -8.88
N ALA A 50 3.28 -5.68 -9.16
CA ALA A 50 2.57 -5.12 -10.31
C ALA A 50 3.11 -5.65 -11.65
N GLU A 51 4.39 -6.00 -11.70
CA GLU A 51 5.10 -6.49 -12.88
C GLU A 51 4.85 -7.99 -13.18
N LYS A 52 4.30 -8.76 -12.23
CA LYS A 52 4.08 -10.21 -12.38
C LYS A 52 2.61 -10.52 -12.59
N ASN A 53 2.24 -11.18 -13.68
CA ASN A 53 0.85 -11.59 -13.92
C ASN A 53 0.45 -12.84 -13.10
N ALA A 54 -0.85 -12.96 -12.82
CA ALA A 54 -1.43 -14.15 -12.18
C ALA A 54 -1.42 -15.37 -13.13
N PRO A 55 -1.45 -16.63 -12.65
CA PRO A 55 -1.77 -17.06 -11.28
C PRO A 55 -0.59 -17.29 -10.34
N ASP A 56 0.63 -17.41 -10.85
CA ASP A 56 1.80 -17.89 -10.07
C ASP A 56 2.57 -16.78 -9.33
N ALA A 57 2.01 -15.57 -9.26
CA ALA A 57 2.65 -14.46 -8.59
C ALA A 57 2.44 -14.54 -7.06
N ASP A 58 3.55 -14.52 -6.31
CA ASP A 58 3.52 -14.46 -4.85
C ASP A 58 2.64 -13.31 -4.36
N THR A 59 1.74 -13.63 -3.44
CA THR A 59 0.87 -12.62 -2.81
C THR A 59 1.27 -12.39 -1.37
N VAL A 60 1.33 -11.12 -0.98
CA VAL A 60 1.68 -10.70 0.38
C VAL A 60 0.41 -10.20 1.07
N ARG A 61 0.14 -10.70 2.27
CA ARG A 61 -0.97 -10.24 3.11
C ARG A 61 -0.46 -9.17 4.08
N VAL A 62 -1.03 -7.97 4.00
CA VAL A 62 -0.65 -6.85 4.87
C VAL A 62 -1.86 -6.38 5.66
N ARG A 63 -1.69 -6.19 6.97
CA ARG A 63 -2.72 -5.62 7.84
C ARG A 63 -2.86 -4.13 7.54
N VAL A 64 -4.08 -3.68 7.29
CA VAL A 64 -4.40 -2.27 7.13
C VAL A 64 -4.41 -1.58 8.49
N VAL A 65 -3.69 -0.47 8.60
CA VAL A 65 -3.72 0.41 9.76
C VAL A 65 -4.60 1.60 9.44
N LYS A 66 -5.58 1.87 10.32
CA LYS A 66 -6.44 3.05 10.22
C LYS A 66 -5.97 4.09 11.23
N THR A 67 -5.72 5.31 10.77
CA THR A 67 -5.34 6.47 11.56
C THR A 67 -6.33 7.60 11.31
N THR A 68 -6.19 8.72 12.04
CA THR A 68 -6.98 9.94 11.79
C THR A 68 -6.71 10.55 10.41
N ALA A 69 -5.55 10.26 9.80
CA ALA A 69 -5.19 10.73 8.47
C ALA A 69 -5.70 9.84 7.33
N GLY A 70 -6.19 8.63 7.63
CA GLY A 70 -6.68 7.68 6.63
C GLY A 70 -6.24 6.24 6.91
N ALA A 71 -6.23 5.42 5.87
CA ALA A 71 -5.77 4.04 5.92
C ALA A 71 -4.38 3.91 5.28
N THR A 72 -3.52 3.10 5.90
CA THR A 72 -2.12 2.88 5.48
C THR A 72 -1.80 1.39 5.47
N LEU A 73 -0.78 1.04 4.67
CA LEU A 73 -0.13 -0.26 4.69
C LEU A 73 1.28 -0.09 5.30
N PRO A 74 1.59 -0.69 6.46
CA PRO A 74 2.92 -0.57 7.07
C PRO A 74 4.02 -1.07 6.14
N GLY A 75 5.06 -0.26 5.93
CA GLY A 75 6.17 -0.55 5.02
C GLY A 75 5.85 -0.31 3.54
N TYR A 76 4.74 0.37 3.23
CA TYR A 76 4.41 0.78 1.89
C TYR A 76 3.97 2.24 1.82
N THR A 77 4.36 2.89 0.74
CA THR A 77 3.97 4.24 0.37
C THR A 77 2.90 4.21 -0.73
N PHE A 78 1.78 4.92 -0.54
CA PHE A 78 0.75 5.05 -1.55
C PHE A 78 1.26 5.92 -2.72
N THR A 79 1.08 5.47 -3.97
CA THR A 79 1.69 6.11 -5.15
C THR A 79 0.72 6.91 -6.01
N GLN A 80 -0.54 7.04 -5.59
CA GLN A 80 -1.58 7.71 -6.36
C GLN A 80 -2.10 8.90 -5.54
N ASP A 81 -1.67 10.13 -5.81
CA ASP A 81 -2.30 11.29 -5.18
C ASP A 81 -3.75 11.38 -5.64
N GLY A 82 -4.68 11.23 -4.69
CA GLY A 82 -6.11 11.17 -4.97
C GLY A 82 -6.68 12.53 -5.32
N ALA A 83 -7.05 12.73 -6.59
CA ALA A 83 -8.05 13.72 -6.98
C ALA A 83 -9.45 13.07 -6.91
N PHE A 84 -9.97 12.86 -5.69
CA PHE A 84 -11.37 12.41 -5.46
C PHE A 84 -11.96 12.95 -4.15
#